data_AF-A0A8T4QRV9-F1
#
_entry.id   AF-A0A8T4QRV9-F1
#
_cell.length_a   1.000
_cell.length_b   1.000
_cell.length_c   1.000
_cell.angle_alpha   90.00
_cell.angle_beta   90.00
_cell.angle_gamma   90.00
#
_symmetry.space_group_name_H-M   'P 1'
#
loop_
_entity.id
_entity.type
_entity.pdbx_description
1 polymer ?
#
loop_
_entity_poly.entity_id
_entity_poly.type
_entity_poly.pdbx_seq_one_letter_code
_entity_poly.pdbx_strand_id
1 'polypeptide(L)' 'MAKKTKKQVPFSKKWHAAPLKASFMAVSILGFFITIYYIFDLMGQTWGLTFLIFFVLMFIASMVSMTKAPID' A
#
# COMPACT_ATOMS: atom_id res chain seq x y z
N MET A 1 45.91 -8.43 -33.20
CA MET A 1 45.05 -7.46 -32.48
C MET A 1 43.63 -8.02 -32.40
N ALA A 2 43.20 -8.53 -31.24
CA ALA A 2 41.86 -9.10 -31.07
C ALA A 2 40.88 -8.03 -30.56
N LYS A 3 39.84 -7.72 -31.34
CA LYS A 3 38.73 -6.83 -30.95
C LYS A 3 37.87 -7.54 -29.90
N LYS A 4 37.90 -7.07 -28.65
CA LYS A 4 36.96 -7.49 -27.60
C LYS A 4 35.57 -6.92 -27.92
N THR A 5 34.66 -7.77 -28.35
CA THR A 5 33.24 -7.45 -28.53
C THR A 5 32.59 -7.33 -27.15
N LYS A 6 32.19 -6.11 -26.75
CA LYS A 6 31.37 -5.88 -25.55
C LYS A 6 29.99 -6.49 -25.80
N LYS A 7 29.67 -7.59 -25.11
CA LYS A 7 28.30 -8.13 -25.03
C LYS A 7 27.42 -7.08 -24.37
N GLN A 8 26.49 -6.51 -25.13
CA GLN A 8 25.44 -5.63 -24.63
C GLN A 8 24.45 -6.50 -23.83
N VAL A 9 24.44 -6.35 -22.51
CA VAL A 9 23.47 -7.01 -21.64
C VAL A 9 22.11 -6.35 -21.90
N PRO A 10 21.07 -7.08 -22.30
CA PRO A 10 19.76 -6.48 -22.52
C PRO A 10 19.25 -5.93 -21.19
N PHE A 11 19.06 -4.61 -21.12
CA PHE A 11 18.47 -3.94 -19.97
C PHE A 11 16.96 -4.22 -19.96
N SER A 12 16.57 -5.46 -19.67
CA SER A 12 15.17 -5.78 -19.37
C SER A 12 14.87 -5.20 -17.99
N LYS A 13 14.28 -4.01 -17.96
CA LYS A 13 13.84 -3.35 -16.73
C LYS A 13 12.67 -4.17 -16.16
N LYS A 14 12.97 -5.19 -15.35
CA LYS A 14 11.94 -5.93 -14.61
C LYS A 14 11.31 -4.94 -13.63
N TRP A 15 10.01 -4.75 -13.75
CA TRP A 15 9.25 -3.93 -12.82
C TRP A 15 9.16 -4.67 -11.48
N HIS A 16 10.01 -4.28 -10.54
CA HIS A 16 9.92 -4.76 -9.16
C HIS A 16 8.78 -4.01 -8.48
N ALA A 17 7.65 -4.68 -8.28
CA ALA A 17 6.58 -4.11 -7.46
C ALA A 17 7.03 -4.15 -6.00
N ALA A 18 7.43 -2.99 -5.47
CA ALA A 18 7.77 -2.86 -4.07
C ALA A 18 6.49 -2.95 -3.23
N PRO A 19 6.39 -3.88 -2.26
CA PRO A 19 5.23 -3.96 -1.39
C PRO A 19 5.06 -2.65 -0.61
N LEU A 20 3.81 -2.25 -0.38
CA LEU A 20 3.50 -1.07 0.42
C LEU A 20 4.04 -1.24 1.84
N LYS A 21 4.59 -0.17 2.43
CA LYS A 21 5.21 -0.22 3.76
C LYS A 21 4.20 -0.67 4.82
N ALA A 22 4.65 -1.50 5.76
CA ALA A 22 3.85 -1.94 6.92
C ALA A 22 3.26 -0.77 7.73
N SER A 23 3.94 0.38 7.75
CA SER A 23 3.43 1.60 8.37
C SER A 23 2.10 2.08 7.79
N PHE A 24 1.85 1.86 6.49
CA PHE A 24 0.58 2.23 5.86
C PHE A 24 -0.59 1.39 6.39
N MET A 25 -0.38 0.09 6.58
CA MET A 25 -1.35 -0.80 7.21
C MET A 25 -1.61 -0.37 8.66
N ALA A 26 -0.56 -0.05 9.42
CA ALA A 26 -0.70 0.42 10.80
C ALA A 26 -1.54 1.71 10.90
N VAL A 27 -1.31 2.68 9.99
CA VAL A 27 -2.12 3.91 9.92
C VAL A 27 -3.59 3.60 9.59
N SER A 28 -3.87 2.65 8.69
CA SER A 28 -5.25 2.26 8.37
C SER A 28 -5.99 1.64 9.55
N ILE A 29 -5.29 0.82 10.36
CA ILE A 29 -5.85 0.21 11.58
C ILE A 29 -6.11 1.28 12.64
N LEU A 30 -5.13 2.16 12.89
CA LEU A 30 -5.29 3.25 13.85
C LEU A 30 -6.42 4.19 13.45
N GLY A 31 -6.48 4.59 12.17
CA GLY A 31 -7.53 5.44 11.65
C GLY A 31 -8.92 4.82 11.77
N PHE A 32 -9.05 3.51 11.55
CA PHE A 32 -10.30 2.79 11.76
C PHE A 32 -10.77 2.85 13.22
N PHE A 33 -9.89 2.57 14.18
CA PHE A 33 -10.23 2.66 15.60
C PHE A 33 -10.56 4.09 16.03
N ILE A 34 -9.76 5.08 15.63
CA ILE A 34 -10.04 6.51 15.91
C ILE A 34 -11.41 6.90 15.36
N THR A 35 -11.77 6.39 14.18
CA THR A 35 -13.06 6.73 13.58
C THR A 35 -14.23 6.21 14.41
N ILE A 36 -14.17 4.95 14.84
CA ILE A 36 -15.23 4.32 15.64
C ILE A 36 -15.38 4.99 17.00
N TYR A 37 -14.26 5.25 17.70
CA TYR A 37 -14.30 5.76 19.08
C TYR A 37 -14.46 7.27 19.19
N TYR A 38 -13.94 8.05 18.23
CA TYR A 38 -13.88 9.51 18.34
C TYR A 38 -14.73 10.22 17.29
N ILE A 39 -14.64 9.83 16.01
CA ILE A 39 -15.24 10.60 14.92
C ILE A 39 -16.77 10.47 14.89
N PHE A 40 -17.31 9.31 15.26
CA PHE A 40 -18.77 9.13 15.33
C PHE A 40 -19.45 10.11 16.29
N ASP A 41 -18.84 10.36 17.45
CA ASP A 41 -19.37 11.31 18.44
C ASP A 41 -19.03 12.77 18.10
N LEU A 42 -17.84 13.05 17.56
CA LEU A 42 -17.38 14.43 17.32
C LEU A 42 -17.94 15.06 16.05
N MET A 43 -18.07 14.30 14.97
CA MET A 43 -18.42 14.84 13.63
C MET A 43 -19.75 14.30 13.08
N GLY A 44 -20.43 13.47 13.87
CA GLY A 44 -21.71 12.88 13.53
C GLY A 44 -21.60 11.68 12.58
N GLN A 45 -22.74 11.02 12.38
CA GLN A 45 -22.82 9.75 11.66
C GLN A 45 -22.35 9.82 10.21
N THR A 46 -22.59 10.93 9.51
CA THR A 46 -22.23 11.06 8.09
C THR A 46 -20.72 11.03 7.90
N TRP A 47 -19.96 11.79 8.69
CA TRP A 47 -18.50 11.82 8.62
C TRP A 47 -17.87 10.57 9.23
N GLY A 48 -18.44 10.03 10.32
CA GLY A 48 -18.00 8.74 10.87
C GLY A 48 -18.08 7.62 9.84
N LEU A 49 -19.18 7.54 9.09
CA LEU A 49 -19.37 6.53 8.05
C LEU A 49 -18.38 6.70 6.89
N THR A 50 -18.14 7.93 6.42
CA THR A 50 -17.21 8.17 5.30
C THR A 50 -15.79 7.79 5.66
N PHE A 51 -15.30 8.18 6.84
CA PHE A 51 -13.98 7.79 7.33
C PHE A 51 -13.88 6.28 7.56
N LEU A 52 -14.94 5.65 8.07
CA LEU A 52 -14.95 4.21 8.28
C LEU A 52 -14.76 3.46 6.96
N ILE A 53 -15.55 3.81 5.94
CA ILE A 53 -15.43 3.22 4.60
C ILE A 53 -14.03 3.49 4.02
N PHE A 54 -13.53 4.72 4.16
CA PHE A 54 -12.21 5.10 3.67
C PHE A 54 -11.09 4.25 4.29
N PHE A 55 -11.06 4.12 5.62
CA PHE A 55 -10.04 3.33 6.31
C PHE A 55 -10.14 1.83 6.02
N VAL A 56 -11.36 1.30 5.86
CA VAL A 56 -11.57 -0.10 5.45
C VAL A 56 -11.04 -0.35 4.04
N LEU A 57 -11.34 0.52 3.07
CA LEU A 57 -10.80 0.42 1.71
C LEU A 57 -9.27 0.52 1.71
N MET A 58 -8.72 1.44 2.51
CA MET A 58 -7.29 1.63 2.66
C MET A 58 -6.62 0.38 3.27
N PHE A 59 -7.26 -0.26 4.25
CA PHE A 59 -6.81 -1.51 4.84
C PHE A 59 -6.79 -2.66 3.82
N ILE A 60 -7.88 -2.85 3.08
CA ILE A 60 -7.97 -3.88 2.02
C ILE A 60 -6.90 -3.66 0.95
N ALA A 61 -6.74 -2.41 0.48
CA ALA A 61 -5.71 -2.06 -0.49
C ALA A 61 -4.30 -2.41 0.02
N SER A 62 -4.03 -2.15 1.31
CA SER A 62 -2.74 -2.49 1.94
C SER A 62 -2.49 -4.00 1.97
N MET A 63 -3.50 -4.81 2.31
CA MET A 63 -3.40 -6.27 2.30
C MET A 63 -3.15 -6.81 0.89
N VAL A 64 -3.87 -6.31 -0.11
CA VAL A 64 -3.69 -6.74 -1.50
C VAL A 64 -2.29 -6.38 -2.00
N SER A 65 -1.79 -5.19 -1.66
CA SER A 65 -0.45 -4.77 -2.07
C SER A 65 0.67 -5.61 -1.45
N MET A 66 0.51 -6.04 -0.19
CA MET A 66 1.51 -6.88 0.48
C MET A 66 1.45 -8.34 0.03
N THR A 67 0.28 -8.85 -0.35
CA THR A 67 0.10 -10.26 -0.76
C THR A 67 0.42 -10.52 -2.24
N LYS A 68 0.22 -9.52 -3.12
CA LYS A 68 0.46 -9.65 -4.57
C LYS A 68 1.79 -9.06 -5.04
N ALA A 69 2.60 -8.53 -4.13
CA ALA A 69 3.97 -8.16 -4.48
C ALA A 69 4.75 -9.45 -4.82
N PRO A 70 5.36 -9.55 -6.02
CA PRO A 70 6.23 -10.67 -6.34
C PRO A 70 7.41 -10.61 -5.38
N ILE A 71 7.47 -11.57 -4.48
CA ILE A 71 8.69 -11.95 -3.79
C ILE A 71 9.38 -12.85 -4.81
N ASP A 72 10.55 -12.43 -5.29
CA ASP A 72 11.29 -13.05 -6.41
C ASP A 72 11.23 -14.58 -6.50
#